data_AF-A0A8H7VS36-F1
#
_entry.id   AF-A0A8H7VS36-F1
#
_cell.length_a   1.000
_cell.length_b   1.000
_cell.length_c   1.000
_cell.angle_alpha   90.00
_cell.angle_beta   90.00
_cell.angle_gamma   90.00
#
_symmetry.space_group_name_H-M   'P 1'
#
loop_
_entity.id
_entity.type
_entity.pdbx_description
1 polymer ?
#
loop_
_entity_poly.entity_id
_entity_poly.type
_entity_poly.pdbx_seq_one_letter_code
_entity_poly.pdbx_strand_id
1 'polypeptide(L)'
;MKLSITLASIILAVSFVTAAEDETCSSVYGQCDGLYWTGPKCCESGSKCLTNSNNQYYSQCVSDAGNNNSNNNNGNKPVQTTVKPTAATTTVKKTTTKAQVPTHNASTSDYSVIPSDISGKSETIRYWDCCKPSCGWKGYISLVVPLAEYLLFVGAYVCNDNQPWAVNDNLAYGFAAASIAGQTEGGWCCSCIEMTFTSGPVAGKKMVVQITNTGDDLGEAGKVQHHFDLLMPGGGVGLFNGCQPQWNAPSEGWGIRFGGIWAANQCKQLPAAFQPGCNWRYGWFKGADNPNMIFKEVTCPAEIITRSGCSRR
;
A
#
# COMPACT_ATOMS: atom_id res chain seq x y z
N MET A 1 -33.86 72.06 22.21
CA MET A 1 -34.50 71.03 21.37
C MET A 1 -33.77 69.72 21.62
N LYS A 2 -34.41 68.75 22.29
CA LYS A 2 -33.85 67.42 22.58
C LYS A 2 -33.96 66.57 21.30
N LEU A 3 -32.84 66.07 20.79
CA LEU A 3 -32.81 65.18 19.63
C LEU A 3 -32.64 63.74 20.13
N SER A 4 -33.74 62.98 20.15
CA SER A 4 -33.76 61.56 20.50
C SER A 4 -33.33 60.73 19.28
N ILE A 5 -32.30 59.89 19.45
CA ILE A 5 -31.86 58.92 18.45
C ILE A 5 -32.51 57.57 18.81
N THR A 6 -33.49 57.15 18.02
CA THR A 6 -34.09 55.80 18.10
C THR A 6 -33.24 54.81 17.29
N LEU A 7 -32.64 53.84 17.98
CA LEU A 7 -32.05 52.64 17.36
C LEU A 7 -33.18 51.74 16.84
N ALA A 8 -33.20 51.46 15.54
CA ALA A 8 -34.01 50.40 14.95
C ALA A 8 -33.13 49.16 14.74
N SER A 9 -33.39 48.11 15.52
CA SER A 9 -32.74 46.80 15.38
C SER A 9 -33.31 46.05 14.19
N ILE A 10 -32.47 45.80 13.17
CA ILE A 10 -32.80 44.94 12.04
C ILE A 10 -32.48 43.49 12.45
N ILE A 11 -33.52 42.69 12.69
CA ILE A 11 -33.40 41.24 12.88
C ILE A 11 -33.40 40.59 11.49
N LEU A 12 -32.23 40.16 11.03
CA LEU A 12 -32.08 39.38 9.80
C LEU A 12 -32.36 37.90 10.15
N ALA A 13 -33.53 37.40 9.74
CA ALA A 13 -33.84 35.98 9.86
C ALA A 13 -33.06 35.19 8.80
N VAL A 14 -32.03 34.46 9.22
CA VAL A 14 -31.27 33.54 8.36
C VAL A 14 -32.01 32.20 8.35
N SER A 15 -32.66 31.88 7.24
CA SER A 15 -33.24 30.57 7.00
C SER A 15 -32.12 29.57 6.70
N PHE A 16 -31.86 28.66 7.63
CA PHE A 16 -30.96 27.53 7.41
C PHE A 16 -31.67 26.52 6.50
N VAL A 17 -31.24 26.44 5.24
CA VAL A 17 -31.58 25.32 4.37
C VAL A 17 -30.69 24.15 4.77
N THR A 18 -31.25 23.16 5.47
CA THR A 18 -30.59 21.87 5.64
C THR A 18 -30.65 21.14 4.31
N ALA A 19 -29.53 21.06 3.59
CA ALA A 19 -29.38 20.08 2.53
C ALA A 19 -29.41 18.69 3.19
N ALA A 20 -30.42 17.90 2.87
CA ALA A 20 -30.37 16.47 3.13
C ALA A 20 -29.32 15.90 2.18
N GLU A 21 -28.23 15.36 2.73
CA GLU A 21 -27.30 14.57 1.93
C GLU A 21 -28.01 13.27 1.55
N ASP A 22 -28.14 13.04 0.25
CA ASP A 22 -28.61 11.77 -0.30
C ASP A 22 -27.53 10.74 0.04
N GLU A 23 -27.72 9.97 1.12
CA GLU A 23 -26.75 9.00 1.60
C GLU A 23 -26.71 7.81 0.62
N THR A 24 -25.90 7.94 -0.43
CA THR A 24 -25.71 6.87 -1.41
C THR A 24 -25.04 5.68 -0.73
N CYS A 25 -25.66 4.50 -0.80
CA CYS A 25 -25.07 3.29 -0.24
C CYS A 25 -23.71 2.96 -0.86
N SER A 26 -22.85 2.33 -0.06
CA SER A 26 -21.51 1.93 -0.49
C SER A 26 -21.59 0.82 -1.55
N SER A 27 -20.78 0.91 -2.59
CA SER A 27 -20.76 -0.07 -3.68
C SER A 27 -20.34 -1.46 -3.18
N VAL A 28 -20.59 -2.51 -3.96
CA VAL A 28 -20.01 -3.83 -3.69
C VAL A 28 -18.48 -3.68 -3.55
N TYR A 29 -17.92 -4.26 -2.48
CA TYR A 29 -16.53 -4.14 -2.01
C TYR A 29 -16.13 -2.78 -1.38
N GLY A 30 -17.06 -1.82 -1.31
CA GLY A 30 -16.89 -0.57 -0.57
C GLY A 30 -16.96 -0.77 0.95
N GLN A 31 -16.42 0.19 1.71
CA GLN A 31 -16.53 0.20 3.17
C GLN A 31 -17.94 0.61 3.58
N CYS A 32 -18.51 -0.13 4.53
CA CYS A 32 -19.88 0.08 5.01
C CYS A 32 -19.99 0.17 6.53
N ASP A 33 -18.92 -0.13 7.26
CA ASP A 33 -18.83 0.10 8.70
C ASP A 33 -17.36 0.10 9.14
N GLY A 34 -17.12 0.42 10.42
CA GLY A 34 -15.80 0.41 11.04
C GLY A 34 -15.63 1.54 12.04
N LEU A 35 -14.77 1.31 13.03
CA LEU A 35 -14.41 2.33 14.02
C LEU A 35 -13.84 3.56 13.31
N TYR A 36 -14.48 4.72 13.53
CA TYR A 36 -14.22 6.02 12.89
C TYR A 36 -14.67 6.18 11.43
N TRP A 37 -15.39 5.22 10.85
CA TRP A 37 -16.01 5.39 9.54
C TRP A 37 -17.16 6.41 9.61
N THR A 38 -17.09 7.46 8.79
CA THR A 38 -18.13 8.50 8.66
C THR A 38 -18.89 8.44 7.33
N GLY A 39 -18.58 7.46 6.48
CA GLY A 39 -19.25 7.28 5.18
C GLY A 39 -20.51 6.42 5.28
N PRO A 40 -21.08 6.01 4.12
CA PRO A 40 -22.35 5.30 4.06
C PRO A 40 -22.34 4.00 4.87
N LYS A 41 -23.41 3.77 5.63
CA LYS A 41 -23.57 2.53 6.44
C LYS A 41 -24.38 1.43 5.76
N CYS A 42 -24.93 1.72 4.59
CA CYS A 42 -25.66 0.76 3.76
C CYS A 42 -24.82 0.30 2.56
N CYS A 43 -25.20 -0.83 1.96
CA CYS A 43 -24.59 -1.40 0.77
C CYS A 43 -25.56 -1.36 -0.42
N GLU A 44 -25.05 -1.22 -1.64
CA GLU A 44 -25.84 -1.31 -2.87
C GLU A 44 -26.66 -2.62 -2.93
N SER A 45 -27.80 -2.57 -3.63
CA SER A 45 -28.76 -3.68 -3.70
C SER A 45 -28.09 -4.99 -4.17
N GLY A 46 -28.35 -6.09 -3.46
CA GLY A 46 -27.71 -7.40 -3.70
C GLY A 46 -26.38 -7.60 -2.96
N SER A 47 -26.02 -6.68 -2.07
CA SER A 47 -24.86 -6.82 -1.18
C SER A 47 -25.19 -6.49 0.29
N LYS A 48 -24.40 -7.05 1.20
CA LYS A 48 -24.53 -6.87 2.65
C LYS A 48 -23.20 -6.47 3.26
N CYS A 49 -23.27 -5.62 4.27
CA CYS A 49 -22.10 -5.23 5.03
C CYS A 49 -21.63 -6.41 5.89
N LEU A 50 -20.49 -6.99 5.56
CA LEU A 50 -19.82 -7.97 6.40
C LEU A 50 -18.85 -7.27 7.34
N THR A 51 -19.10 -7.45 8.64
CA THR A 51 -18.20 -6.99 9.68
C THR A 51 -16.94 -7.84 9.69
N ASN A 52 -15.77 -7.20 9.65
CA ASN A 52 -14.50 -7.90 9.78
C ASN A 52 -14.17 -8.07 11.27
N SER A 53 -14.39 -9.27 11.81
CA SER A 53 -14.10 -9.55 13.21
C SER A 53 -12.61 -9.44 13.58
N ASN A 54 -11.70 -9.48 12.60
CA ASN A 54 -10.26 -9.32 12.80
C ASN A 54 -9.80 -7.87 12.62
N ASN A 55 -10.68 -6.97 12.17
CA ASN A 55 -10.37 -5.55 11.99
C ASN A 55 -11.59 -4.68 12.32
N GLN A 56 -11.67 -4.20 13.56
CA GLN A 56 -12.77 -3.35 14.03
C GLN A 56 -12.90 -2.01 13.26
N TYR A 57 -11.88 -1.59 12.53
CA TYR A 57 -11.86 -0.33 11.77
C TYR A 57 -12.46 -0.46 10.37
N TYR A 58 -12.79 -1.67 9.91
CA TYR A 58 -13.20 -1.89 8.53
C TYR A 58 -14.23 -3.02 8.35
N SER A 59 -15.35 -2.71 7.73
CA SER A 59 -16.36 -3.68 7.28
C SER A 59 -16.70 -3.42 5.81
N GLN A 60 -16.94 -4.47 5.05
CA GLN A 60 -17.03 -4.39 3.58
C GLN A 60 -18.37 -4.91 3.06
N CYS A 61 -18.93 -4.22 2.06
CA CYS A 61 -20.06 -4.72 1.30
C CYS A 61 -19.64 -5.93 0.46
N VAL A 62 -20.28 -7.08 0.66
CA VAL A 62 -20.06 -8.25 -0.20
C VAL A 62 -21.37 -8.68 -0.86
N SER A 63 -21.28 -9.26 -2.05
CA SER A 63 -22.43 -9.82 -2.75
C SER A 63 -23.06 -10.98 -1.99
N ASP A 64 -24.39 -11.06 -1.97
CA ASP A 64 -25.15 -12.15 -1.33
C ASP A 64 -24.80 -13.56 -1.87
N ALA A 65 -24.18 -13.66 -3.05
CA ALA A 65 -23.71 -14.92 -3.64
C ALA A 65 -22.45 -15.53 -2.97
N GLY A 66 -21.81 -14.82 -2.03
CA GLY A 66 -20.54 -15.22 -1.43
C GLY A 66 -20.63 -15.95 -0.08
N ASN A 67 -21.82 -16.08 0.52
CA ASN A 67 -21.94 -16.62 1.86
C ASN A 67 -22.38 -18.10 1.84
N ASN A 68 -21.46 -19.00 1.52
CA ASN A 68 -21.61 -20.43 1.80
C ASN A 68 -20.33 -20.96 2.45
N ASN A 69 -20.17 -20.68 3.73
CA ASN A 69 -19.41 -21.55 4.61
C ASN A 69 -20.37 -22.61 5.19
N SER A 70 -20.56 -23.71 4.46
CA SER A 70 -21.06 -24.95 5.05
C SER A 70 -20.59 -26.17 4.26
N ASN A 71 -19.83 -27.02 4.96
CA ASN A 71 -19.48 -28.39 4.56
C ASN A 71 -20.71 -29.17 4.12
N ASN A 72 -20.74 -29.67 2.87
CA ASN A 72 -21.18 -31.05 2.64
C ASN A 72 -20.76 -31.61 1.27
N ASN A 73 -20.26 -32.84 1.28
CA ASN A 73 -20.03 -33.69 0.12
C ASN A 73 -21.38 -34.13 -0.48
N ASN A 74 -21.66 -33.81 -1.74
CA ASN A 74 -22.02 -34.80 -2.77
C ASN A 74 -22.20 -34.15 -4.14
N GLY A 75 -21.86 -34.90 -5.19
CA GLY A 75 -21.82 -34.43 -6.56
C GLY A 75 -23.19 -34.09 -7.17
N ASN A 76 -23.20 -33.05 -8.01
CA ASN A 76 -23.73 -33.19 -9.36
C ASN A 76 -23.25 -32.05 -10.27
N LYS A 77 -22.78 -32.47 -11.45
CA LYS A 77 -22.21 -31.70 -12.55
C LYS A 77 -23.26 -30.84 -13.28
N PRO A 78 -22.99 -29.58 -13.62
CA PRO A 78 -23.70 -28.90 -14.70
C PRO A 78 -22.90 -28.87 -16.00
N VAL A 79 -23.65 -28.79 -17.08
CA VAL A 79 -23.32 -29.02 -18.48
C VAL A 79 -22.52 -27.86 -19.08
N GLN A 80 -21.47 -28.20 -19.84
CA GLN A 80 -20.62 -27.29 -20.58
C GLN A 80 -21.16 -27.13 -22.02
N THR A 81 -21.73 -25.97 -22.33
CA THR A 81 -22.20 -25.63 -23.68
C THR A 81 -21.02 -25.15 -24.52
N THR A 82 -20.71 -25.90 -25.58
CA THR A 82 -19.59 -25.64 -26.49
C THR A 82 -20.01 -24.64 -27.55
N VAL A 83 -19.37 -23.47 -27.61
CA VAL A 83 -19.43 -22.57 -28.78
C VAL A 83 -18.02 -22.38 -29.31
N LYS A 84 -17.82 -22.80 -30.56
CA LYS A 84 -16.57 -22.79 -31.33
C LYS A 84 -16.44 -21.46 -32.08
N PRO A 85 -15.33 -20.71 -31.93
CA PRO A 85 -14.97 -19.67 -32.89
C PRO A 85 -13.91 -20.16 -33.88
N THR A 86 -14.21 -19.99 -35.16
CA THR A 86 -13.37 -20.28 -36.33
C THR A 86 -12.18 -19.32 -36.40
N ALA A 87 -10.97 -19.86 -36.53
CA ALA A 87 -9.75 -19.10 -36.76
C ALA A 87 -9.71 -18.55 -38.19
N ALA A 88 -9.53 -17.23 -38.33
CA ALA A 88 -9.11 -16.59 -39.57
C ALA A 88 -7.64 -16.15 -39.39
N THR A 89 -6.77 -16.73 -40.22
CA THR A 89 -5.32 -16.47 -40.25
C THR A 89 -5.04 -15.23 -41.09
N THR A 90 -4.53 -14.17 -40.48
CA THR A 90 -3.97 -13.02 -41.21
C THR A 90 -2.46 -12.97 -40.95
N THR A 91 -1.68 -13.24 -41.99
CA THR A 91 -0.22 -13.24 -41.98
C THR A 91 0.31 -11.81 -41.92
N VAL A 92 0.94 -11.41 -40.82
CA VAL A 92 1.72 -10.17 -40.73
C VAL A 92 3.21 -10.53 -40.71
N LYS A 93 3.92 -9.99 -41.70
CA LYS A 93 5.36 -10.19 -41.96
C LYS A 93 6.19 -9.53 -40.85
N LYS A 94 6.84 -10.34 -40.02
CA LYS A 94 7.74 -9.87 -38.93
C LYS A 94 9.12 -9.56 -39.51
N THR A 95 9.45 -8.28 -39.60
CA THR A 95 10.81 -7.80 -39.89
C THR A 95 11.68 -8.00 -38.66
N THR A 96 12.72 -8.81 -38.79
CA THR A 96 13.74 -9.08 -37.77
C THR A 96 14.80 -7.97 -37.75
N THR A 97 14.87 -7.23 -36.66
CA THR A 97 16.09 -6.49 -36.26
C THR A 97 16.59 -7.06 -34.94
N LYS A 98 17.80 -7.61 -35.00
CA LYS A 98 18.49 -8.32 -33.93
C LYS A 98 19.07 -7.29 -32.96
N ALA A 99 18.35 -6.97 -31.89
CA ALA A 99 18.93 -6.31 -30.72
C ALA A 99 19.48 -7.39 -29.78
N GLN A 100 20.78 -7.38 -29.54
CA GLN A 100 21.42 -8.22 -28.52
C GLN A 100 20.87 -7.83 -27.15
N VAL A 101 20.03 -8.70 -26.59
CA VAL A 101 19.73 -8.71 -25.16
C VAL A 101 20.96 -9.31 -24.46
N PRO A 102 21.64 -8.59 -23.55
CA PRO A 102 22.65 -9.23 -22.72
C PRO A 102 21.92 -10.21 -21.80
N THR A 103 22.15 -11.49 -22.03
CA THR A 103 21.78 -12.58 -21.14
C THR A 103 22.62 -12.47 -19.86
N HIS A 104 22.07 -11.80 -18.84
CA HIS A 104 22.55 -12.00 -17.49
C HIS A 104 22.06 -13.36 -17.01
N ASN A 105 22.99 -14.31 -16.93
CA ASN A 105 22.81 -15.56 -16.20
C ASN A 105 22.30 -15.24 -14.79
N ALA A 106 21.26 -15.95 -14.37
CA ALA A 106 20.77 -15.95 -13.00
C ALA A 106 21.93 -16.35 -12.06
N SER A 107 22.51 -15.36 -11.40
CA SER A 107 23.53 -15.54 -10.37
C SER A 107 22.92 -15.18 -9.03
N THR A 108 23.18 -16.04 -8.04
CA THR A 108 23.16 -15.79 -6.60
C THR A 108 22.70 -14.39 -6.20
N SER A 109 21.56 -14.28 -5.52
CA SER A 109 21.12 -13.03 -4.90
C SER A 109 22.28 -12.30 -4.20
N ASP A 110 22.53 -11.03 -4.56
CA ASP A 110 23.68 -10.21 -4.12
C ASP A 110 23.59 -9.75 -2.64
N TYR A 111 22.96 -10.55 -1.79
CA TYR A 111 22.86 -10.33 -0.36
C TYR A 111 23.10 -11.63 0.42
N SER A 112 23.57 -11.47 1.67
CA SER A 112 23.87 -12.57 2.57
C SER A 112 23.20 -12.36 3.92
N VAL A 113 22.82 -13.44 4.59
CA VAL A 113 22.26 -13.39 5.94
C VAL A 113 23.28 -12.80 6.91
N ILE A 114 22.84 -11.84 7.73
CA ILE A 114 23.61 -11.32 8.85
C ILE A 114 23.22 -12.14 10.08
N PRO A 115 24.17 -12.74 10.81
CA PRO A 115 23.86 -13.33 12.12
C PRO A 115 23.46 -12.20 13.08
N SER A 116 22.16 -12.05 13.33
CA SER A 116 21.62 -11.09 14.29
C SER A 116 20.33 -11.59 14.92
N ASP A 117 19.92 -10.94 16.01
CA ASP A 117 18.65 -11.22 16.68
C ASP A 117 17.45 -10.64 15.92
N ILE A 118 17.67 -9.94 14.80
CA ILE A 118 16.61 -9.39 13.95
C ILE A 118 16.10 -10.48 13.01
N SER A 119 15.26 -11.35 13.55
CA SER A 119 14.54 -12.39 12.81
C SER A 119 13.23 -12.74 13.51
N GLY A 120 12.28 -13.30 12.79
CA GLY A 120 11.01 -13.68 13.38
C GLY A 120 9.89 -13.95 12.39
N LYS A 121 8.67 -13.90 12.91
CA LYS A 121 7.43 -13.96 12.14
C LYS A 121 6.71 -12.63 12.26
N SER A 122 5.95 -12.29 11.23
CA SER A 122 5.16 -11.06 11.23
C SER A 122 4.11 -11.11 10.11
N GLU A 123 3.10 -10.26 10.24
CA GLU A 123 2.16 -9.92 9.18
C GLU A 123 2.65 -8.64 8.50
N THR A 124 2.55 -8.58 7.17
CA THR A 124 2.85 -7.35 6.44
C THR A 124 1.58 -6.54 6.23
N ILE A 125 1.69 -5.22 6.21
CA ILE A 125 0.67 -4.37 5.62
C ILE A 125 1.26 -3.62 4.42
N ARG A 126 0.49 -2.69 3.86
CA ARG A 126 0.85 -1.91 2.69
C ARG A 126 0.48 -0.45 2.90
N TYR A 127 1.32 0.45 2.42
CA TYR A 127 1.01 1.88 2.44
C TYR A 127 1.80 2.66 1.38
N TRP A 128 1.34 3.88 1.11
CA TRP A 128 2.07 4.94 0.45
C TRP A 128 1.40 6.27 0.79
N ASP A 129 1.95 6.97 1.78
CA ASP A 129 1.41 8.23 2.30
C ASP A 129 2.12 9.47 1.74
N CYS A 130 3.14 9.25 0.92
CA CYS A 130 4.05 10.23 0.34
C CYS A 130 4.95 10.97 1.34
N CYS A 131 4.83 10.71 2.64
CA CYS A 131 5.54 11.47 3.66
C CYS A 131 7.05 11.29 3.56
N LYS A 132 7.80 12.24 4.12
CA LYS A 132 9.23 12.06 4.34
C LYS A 132 9.46 10.84 5.24
N PRO A 133 10.26 9.84 4.81
CA PRO A 133 10.59 8.69 5.64
C PRO A 133 11.42 9.10 6.89
N SER A 134 11.18 8.47 8.04
CA SER A 134 11.84 8.82 9.30
C SER A 134 13.35 8.53 9.30
N CYS A 135 13.83 7.48 8.63
CA CYS A 135 15.27 7.26 8.44
C CYS A 135 15.90 8.32 7.51
N GLY A 136 15.10 9.21 6.91
CA GLY A 136 15.52 10.35 6.11
C GLY A 136 15.96 11.59 6.90
N TRP A 137 15.92 11.55 8.24
CA TRP A 137 16.41 12.64 9.11
C TRP A 137 17.93 12.55 9.32
N LYS A 138 18.57 13.69 9.65
CA LYS A 138 20.02 13.76 9.91
C LYS A 138 20.38 12.79 11.05
N GLY A 139 21.28 11.84 10.78
CA GLY A 139 21.72 10.81 11.73
C GLY A 139 21.85 9.41 11.12
N TYR A 140 21.04 9.09 10.10
CA TYR A 140 21.00 7.75 9.49
C TYR A 140 21.55 7.69 8.07
N ILE A 141 21.60 8.81 7.35
CA ILE A 141 22.08 8.88 5.96
C ILE A 141 23.57 9.21 5.93
N SER A 142 24.37 8.41 5.23
CA SER A 142 25.72 8.82 4.81
C SER A 142 25.63 9.72 3.58
N LEU A 143 25.30 11.00 3.79
CA LEU A 143 25.18 11.97 2.69
C LEU A 143 26.53 12.18 2.00
N VAL A 144 26.67 11.67 0.78
CA VAL A 144 27.68 12.14 -0.19
C VAL A 144 26.97 13.03 -1.21
N VAL A 145 26.30 14.08 -0.75
CA VAL A 145 25.75 15.12 -1.62
C VAL A 145 26.07 16.48 -0.98
N PRO A 146 26.65 17.44 -1.72
CA PRO A 146 26.97 18.74 -1.16
C PRO A 146 25.69 19.43 -0.69
N LEU A 147 25.72 19.92 0.54
CA LEU A 147 24.67 20.71 1.18
C LEU A 147 24.40 21.98 0.35
N ALA A 148 23.34 21.97 -0.45
CA ALA A 148 22.65 23.21 -0.79
C ALA A 148 21.67 23.51 0.37
N GLU A 149 22.22 24.05 1.46
CA GLU A 149 21.45 24.71 2.51
C GLU A 149 20.85 26.00 1.97
N TYR A 150 19.79 25.96 1.16
CA TYR A 150 18.97 27.14 0.85
C TYR A 150 17.65 26.73 0.18
N LEU A 151 16.81 25.97 0.88
CA LEU A 151 15.37 25.88 0.58
C LEU A 151 14.61 25.55 1.87
N LEU A 152 14.14 26.62 2.48
CA LEU A 152 13.24 26.67 3.64
C LEU A 152 12.02 25.76 3.41
N PHE A 153 11.81 24.75 4.26
CA PHE A 153 10.51 24.16 4.65
C PHE A 153 9.38 23.95 3.61
N VAL A 154 9.65 23.86 2.30
CA VAL A 154 8.66 23.43 1.30
C VAL A 154 8.88 21.95 0.99
N GLY A 155 8.11 21.11 1.70
CA GLY A 155 7.75 19.73 1.35
C GLY A 155 8.90 18.76 1.08
N ALA A 156 9.31 17.99 2.09
CA ALA A 156 10.07 16.76 1.88
C ALA A 156 9.11 15.56 1.80
N TYR A 157 9.30 14.70 0.80
CA TYR A 157 8.44 13.55 0.50
C TYR A 157 9.28 12.31 0.23
N VAL A 158 8.65 11.13 0.23
CA VAL A 158 9.30 9.90 -0.23
C VAL A 158 9.68 10.00 -1.71
N CYS A 159 10.84 9.46 -2.08
CA CYS A 159 11.31 9.49 -3.46
C CYS A 159 10.51 8.51 -4.33
N ASN A 160 10.32 8.86 -5.61
CA ASN A 160 9.61 8.00 -6.58
C ASN A 160 10.32 6.67 -6.81
N ASP A 161 11.65 6.60 -6.68
CA ASP A 161 12.41 5.38 -6.85
C ASP A 161 12.42 4.47 -5.61
N ASN A 162 11.78 4.87 -4.50
CA ASN A 162 11.50 4.03 -3.33
C ASN A 162 10.26 3.14 -3.51
N GLN A 163 9.95 2.79 -4.76
CA GLN A 163 8.90 1.84 -5.13
C GLN A 163 9.44 0.40 -5.17
N PRO A 164 8.58 -0.63 -5.01
CA PRO A 164 8.99 -2.02 -5.11
C PRO A 164 9.13 -2.47 -6.56
N TRP A 165 10.01 -3.46 -6.81
CA TRP A 165 10.22 -4.04 -8.14
C TRP A 165 10.53 -5.53 -8.08
N ALA A 166 10.21 -6.25 -9.14
CA ALA A 166 10.57 -7.65 -9.30
C ALA A 166 12.01 -7.77 -9.81
N VAL A 167 12.82 -8.59 -9.16
CA VAL A 167 14.15 -9.01 -9.66
C VAL A 167 13.97 -10.20 -10.61
N ASN A 168 13.13 -11.14 -10.21
CA ASN A 168 12.67 -12.27 -11.01
C ASN A 168 11.32 -12.77 -10.45
N ASP A 169 10.80 -13.88 -10.94
CA ASP A 169 9.49 -14.40 -10.51
C ASP A 169 9.41 -14.76 -9.02
N ASN A 170 10.54 -15.04 -8.36
CA ASN A 170 10.58 -15.50 -6.97
C ASN A 170 11.21 -14.49 -6.00
N LEU A 171 11.83 -13.42 -6.51
CA LEU A 171 12.48 -12.38 -5.72
C LEU A 171 12.04 -10.99 -6.16
N ALA A 172 11.65 -10.17 -5.19
CA ALA A 172 11.44 -8.73 -5.35
C ALA A 172 12.30 -7.93 -4.37
N TYR A 173 12.55 -6.67 -4.71
CA TYR A 173 13.16 -5.70 -3.83
C TYR A 173 12.21 -4.53 -3.57
N GLY A 174 12.43 -3.81 -2.48
CA GLY A 174 11.64 -2.62 -2.15
C GLY A 174 12.04 -1.99 -0.83
N PHE A 175 11.07 -1.33 -0.21
CA PHE A 175 11.24 -0.56 1.02
C PHE A 175 10.07 -0.81 1.96
N ALA A 176 10.30 -0.63 3.25
CA ALA A 176 9.27 -0.77 4.25
C ALA A 176 9.41 0.25 5.39
N ALA A 177 8.30 0.52 6.07
CA ALA A 177 8.34 0.93 7.47
C ALA A 177 8.43 -0.33 8.35
N ALA A 178 8.99 -0.20 9.54
CA ALA A 178 8.98 -1.31 10.51
C ALA A 178 8.88 -0.81 11.95
N SER A 179 8.38 -1.70 12.81
CA SER A 179 8.70 -1.73 14.23
C SER A 179 9.15 -3.15 14.55
N ILE A 180 10.38 -3.28 15.02
CA ILE A 180 10.97 -4.58 15.31
C ILE A 180 11.12 -4.67 16.82
N ALA A 181 10.41 -5.62 17.43
CA ALA A 181 10.45 -5.79 18.87
C ALA A 181 11.88 -5.98 19.40
N GLY A 182 12.18 -5.31 20.53
CA GLY A 182 13.51 -5.30 21.13
C GLY A 182 14.52 -4.38 20.43
N GLN A 183 14.13 -3.69 19.36
CA GLN A 183 14.97 -2.73 18.65
C GLN A 183 14.43 -1.31 18.83
N THR A 184 15.25 -0.34 18.41
CA THR A 184 14.86 1.06 18.26
C THR A 184 15.05 1.47 16.81
N GLU A 185 14.63 2.68 16.46
CA GLU A 185 14.86 3.25 15.14
C GLU A 185 16.34 3.18 14.71
N GLY A 186 17.28 3.40 15.63
CA GLY A 186 18.71 3.23 15.33
C GLY A 186 19.13 1.79 15.03
N GLY A 187 18.39 0.80 15.52
CA GLY A 187 18.60 -0.61 15.23
C GLY A 187 18.17 -0.99 13.81
N TRP A 188 16.99 -0.56 13.36
CA TRP A 188 16.44 -0.95 12.06
C TRP A 188 16.68 0.04 10.92
N CYS A 189 16.91 1.33 11.18
CA CYS A 189 17.03 2.29 10.08
C CYS A 189 18.13 1.89 9.11
N CYS A 190 17.75 1.83 7.82
CA CYS A 190 18.59 1.45 6.70
C CYS A 190 19.14 0.02 6.74
N SER A 191 18.68 -0.85 7.65
CA SER A 191 18.96 -2.28 7.58
C SER A 191 18.09 -2.92 6.50
N CYS A 192 18.53 -4.08 6.02
CA CYS A 192 17.78 -4.84 5.03
C CYS A 192 17.28 -6.16 5.61
N ILE A 193 16.06 -6.50 5.24
CA ILE A 193 15.34 -7.66 5.74
C ILE A 193 14.93 -8.51 4.55
N GLU A 194 15.36 -9.79 4.52
CA GLU A 194 14.75 -10.79 3.65
C GLU A 194 13.49 -11.29 4.35
N MET A 195 12.35 -11.16 3.69
CA MET A 195 11.10 -11.81 4.07
C MET A 195 10.74 -12.92 3.09
N THR A 196 10.35 -14.07 3.62
CA THR A 196 9.73 -15.16 2.86
C THR A 196 8.26 -15.20 3.23
N PHE A 197 7.37 -14.95 2.27
CA PHE A 197 5.93 -14.97 2.51
C PHE A 197 5.46 -16.39 2.82
N THR A 198 4.56 -16.53 3.80
CA THR A 198 4.02 -17.80 4.28
C THR A 198 2.51 -17.95 4.06
N SER A 199 1.82 -16.90 3.63
CA SER A 199 0.41 -16.94 3.26
C SER A 199 0.10 -16.13 2.00
N GLY A 200 -1.15 -16.22 1.53
CA GLY A 200 -1.63 -15.50 0.36
C GLY A 200 -1.07 -16.03 -0.98
N PRO A 201 -1.39 -15.36 -2.10
CA PRO A 201 -1.01 -15.80 -3.45
C PRO A 201 0.50 -15.68 -3.75
N VAL A 202 1.27 -15.13 -2.81
CA VAL A 202 2.72 -14.95 -2.89
C VAL A 202 3.49 -15.86 -1.95
N ALA A 203 2.82 -16.79 -1.26
CA ALA A 203 3.47 -17.75 -0.37
C ALA A 203 4.64 -18.46 -1.07
N GLY A 204 5.78 -18.54 -0.39
CA GLY A 204 7.04 -19.08 -0.91
C GLY A 204 7.91 -18.09 -1.69
N LYS A 205 7.36 -16.95 -2.15
CA LYS A 205 8.17 -15.88 -2.73
C LYS A 205 8.96 -15.14 -1.67
N LYS A 206 10.06 -14.53 -2.10
CA LYS A 206 10.94 -13.73 -1.26
C LYS A 206 10.91 -12.26 -1.66
N MET A 207 11.03 -11.39 -0.68
CA MET A 207 11.25 -9.97 -0.90
C MET A 207 12.39 -9.49 0.01
N VAL A 208 13.29 -8.66 -0.49
CA VAL A 208 14.25 -7.93 0.36
C VAL A 208 13.84 -6.48 0.41
N VAL A 209 13.66 -5.96 1.62
CA VAL A 209 13.31 -4.55 1.83
C VAL A 209 14.39 -3.86 2.63
N GLN A 210 14.67 -2.59 2.31
CA GLN A 210 15.35 -1.72 3.25
C GLN A 210 14.32 -0.98 4.11
N ILE A 211 14.60 -0.88 5.41
CA ILE A 211 13.76 -0.14 6.33
C ILE A 211 14.09 1.35 6.22
N THR A 212 13.12 2.12 5.74
CA THR A 212 13.27 3.57 5.55
C THR A 212 12.44 4.39 6.53
N ASN A 213 11.47 3.77 7.19
CA ASN A 213 10.56 4.46 8.10
C ASN A 213 10.29 3.63 9.35
N THR A 214 9.90 4.30 10.42
CA THR A 214 9.29 3.65 11.59
C THR A 214 7.78 3.68 11.42
N GLY A 215 7.11 2.53 11.53
CA GLY A 215 5.64 2.50 11.58
C GLY A 215 5.12 2.25 12.99
N ASP A 216 3.82 2.37 13.19
CA ASP A 216 3.19 2.30 14.51
C ASP A 216 3.25 0.90 15.11
N ASP A 217 3.49 0.78 16.41
CA ASP A 217 3.41 -0.51 17.11
C ASP A 217 1.96 -1.03 17.07
N LEU A 218 1.67 -1.89 16.09
CA LEU A 218 0.38 -2.57 15.93
C LEU A 218 0.23 -3.79 16.87
N GLY A 219 1.17 -3.99 17.80
CA GLY A 219 1.09 -5.06 18.78
C GLY A 219 0.00 -4.81 19.82
N GLU A 220 -0.72 -5.87 20.20
CA GLU A 220 -1.43 -5.88 21.48
C GLU A 220 -0.40 -5.70 22.61
N ALA A 221 -0.71 -4.84 23.60
CA ALA A 221 0.12 -4.67 24.78
C ALA A 221 0.44 -6.03 25.42
N GLY A 222 1.72 -6.43 25.41
CA GLY A 222 2.20 -7.71 25.96
C GLY A 222 2.51 -8.82 24.95
N LYS A 223 2.32 -8.60 23.64
CA LYS A 223 2.83 -9.50 22.59
C LYS A 223 3.97 -8.82 21.83
N VAL A 224 5.11 -9.50 21.75
CA VAL A 224 6.24 -9.14 20.88
C VAL A 224 5.75 -9.27 19.45
N GLN A 225 5.37 -8.17 18.80
CA GLN A 225 4.96 -8.18 17.40
C GLN A 225 5.96 -7.34 16.60
N HIS A 226 6.60 -7.98 15.64
CA HIS A 226 7.27 -7.25 14.57
C HIS A 226 6.21 -6.86 13.56
N HIS A 227 6.27 -5.66 13.01
CA HIS A 227 5.42 -5.25 11.90
C HIS A 227 6.28 -4.71 10.76
N PHE A 228 5.78 -4.86 9.53
CA PHE A 228 6.40 -4.32 8.33
C PHE A 228 5.34 -3.75 7.39
N ASP A 229 5.41 -2.45 7.14
CA ASP A 229 4.50 -1.75 6.23
C ASP A 229 5.21 -1.59 4.89
N LEU A 230 4.83 -2.38 3.90
CA LEU A 230 5.49 -2.38 2.60
C LEU A 230 5.11 -1.11 1.83
N LEU A 231 6.12 -0.36 1.37
CA LEU A 231 5.89 0.81 0.51
C LEU A 231 5.44 0.32 -0.86
N MET A 232 4.18 0.61 -1.21
CA MET A 232 3.64 0.35 -2.54
C MET A 232 2.62 1.42 -2.93
N PRO A 233 2.85 2.19 -4.01
CA PRO A 233 1.92 3.23 -4.42
C PRO A 233 0.50 2.70 -4.62
N GLY A 234 -0.47 3.41 -4.06
CA GLY A 234 -1.86 2.97 -4.03
C GLY A 234 -2.16 1.93 -2.95
N GLY A 235 -1.24 1.68 -2.02
CA GLY A 235 -1.45 0.86 -0.83
C GLY A 235 -2.30 1.50 0.27
N GLY A 236 -2.68 2.77 0.11
CA GLY A 236 -3.42 3.55 1.11
C GLY A 236 -2.48 4.51 1.84
N VAL A 237 -3.00 5.69 2.18
CA VAL A 237 -2.23 6.74 2.85
C VAL A 237 -2.17 6.52 4.37
N GLY A 238 -3.13 5.80 4.94
CA GLY A 238 -3.17 5.54 6.38
C GLY A 238 -3.46 6.81 7.18
N LEU A 239 -2.80 6.97 8.33
CA LEU A 239 -3.04 8.10 9.22
C LEU A 239 -2.66 9.45 8.58
N PHE A 240 -1.54 9.49 7.88
CA PHE A 240 -1.01 10.70 7.23
C PHE A 240 -1.36 10.72 5.75
N ASN A 241 -1.51 11.92 5.17
CA ASN A 241 -1.72 12.06 3.73
C ASN A 241 -0.84 13.18 3.19
N GLY A 242 0.46 12.90 3.04
CA GLY A 242 1.40 13.75 2.31
C GLY A 242 1.14 13.76 0.80
N CYS A 243 0.38 12.81 0.28
CA CYS A 243 0.06 12.72 -1.15
C CYS A 243 -0.89 13.83 -1.61
N GLN A 244 -1.79 14.29 -0.75
CA GLN A 244 -2.66 15.42 -1.06
C GLN A 244 -1.85 16.69 -1.37
N PRO A 245 -0.94 17.18 -0.51
CA PRO A 245 -0.12 18.35 -0.84
C PRO A 245 0.95 18.09 -1.91
N GLN A 246 1.45 16.85 -2.08
CA GLN A 246 2.47 16.57 -3.10
C GLN A 246 1.91 16.42 -4.52
N TRP A 247 0.80 15.70 -4.65
CA TRP A 247 0.27 15.20 -5.93
C TRP A 247 -1.18 15.58 -6.16
N ASN A 248 -1.76 16.44 -5.31
CA ASN A 248 -3.18 16.78 -5.34
C ASN A 248 -4.07 15.53 -5.28
N ALA A 249 -3.66 14.54 -4.49
CA ALA A 249 -4.44 13.34 -4.25
C ALA A 249 -5.75 13.67 -3.49
N PRO A 250 -6.78 12.81 -3.57
CA PRO A 250 -7.97 12.94 -2.72
C PRO A 250 -7.62 12.92 -1.22
N SER A 251 -8.56 13.36 -0.37
CA SER A 251 -8.38 13.41 1.09
C SER A 251 -8.10 12.03 1.70
N GLU A 252 -8.66 10.97 1.11
CA GLU A 252 -8.43 9.56 1.49
C GLU A 252 -7.28 8.90 0.72
N GLY A 253 -6.56 9.65 -0.12
CA GLY A 253 -5.60 9.12 -1.08
C GLY A 253 -6.25 8.49 -2.30
N TRP A 254 -5.49 7.68 -3.04
CA TRP A 254 -6.03 6.91 -4.16
C TRP A 254 -6.63 5.59 -3.66
N GLY A 255 -7.96 5.53 -3.59
CA GLY A 255 -8.71 4.38 -3.07
C GLY A 255 -9.23 4.62 -1.65
N ILE A 256 -9.28 3.57 -0.83
CA ILE A 256 -9.65 3.70 0.59
C ILE A 256 -8.42 4.08 1.43
N ARG A 257 -8.63 4.78 2.55
CA ARG A 257 -7.56 5.30 3.40
C ARG A 257 -6.53 4.25 3.81
N PHE A 258 -7.01 3.09 4.27
CA PHE A 258 -6.19 1.94 4.67
C PHE A 258 -6.39 0.81 3.66
N GLY A 259 -5.36 0.48 2.88
CA GLY A 259 -5.41 -0.55 1.84
C GLY A 259 -5.48 -0.02 0.40
N GLY A 260 -5.87 1.25 0.23
CA GLY A 260 -5.78 2.00 -1.02
C GLY A 260 -6.69 1.46 -2.12
N ILE A 261 -6.16 1.34 -3.33
CA ILE A 261 -6.89 0.75 -4.46
C ILE A 261 -6.97 -0.78 -4.31
N TRP A 262 -7.90 -1.42 -5.02
CA TRP A 262 -8.15 -2.87 -4.92
C TRP A 262 -8.10 -3.60 -6.27
N ALA A 263 -7.94 -2.89 -7.38
CA ALA A 263 -7.82 -3.48 -8.70
C ALA A 263 -6.70 -2.84 -9.54
N ALA A 264 -6.02 -3.66 -10.34
CA ALA A 264 -4.89 -3.24 -11.19
C ALA A 264 -5.25 -2.12 -12.18
N ASN A 265 -6.48 -2.09 -12.68
CA ASN A 265 -6.94 -1.05 -13.59
C ASN A 265 -6.99 0.34 -12.93
N GLN A 266 -7.10 0.40 -11.60
CA GLN A 266 -7.08 1.65 -10.84
C GLN A 266 -5.67 2.25 -10.76
N CYS A 267 -4.60 1.51 -11.08
CA CYS A 267 -3.25 2.10 -11.15
C CYS A 267 -3.17 3.28 -12.13
N LYS A 268 -4.05 3.33 -13.14
CA LYS A 268 -4.12 4.44 -14.11
C LYS A 268 -4.56 5.77 -13.49
N GLN A 269 -5.19 5.76 -12.31
CA GLN A 269 -5.61 6.97 -11.60
C GLN A 269 -4.48 7.60 -10.78
N LEU A 270 -3.40 6.86 -10.54
CA LEU A 270 -2.20 7.37 -9.88
C LEU A 270 -1.31 8.13 -10.88
N PRO A 271 -0.48 9.08 -10.40
CA PRO A 271 0.56 9.72 -11.21
C PRO A 271 1.39 8.71 -11.99
N ALA A 272 1.80 9.05 -13.22
CA ALA A 272 2.58 8.16 -14.08
C ALA A 272 3.83 7.60 -13.38
N ALA A 273 4.47 8.40 -12.52
CA ALA A 273 5.63 8.00 -11.74
C ALA A 273 5.34 6.82 -10.79
N PHE A 274 4.11 6.68 -10.28
CA PHE A 274 3.70 5.64 -9.32
C PHE A 274 3.16 4.37 -9.97
N GLN A 275 2.84 4.41 -11.26
CA GLN A 275 2.24 3.28 -11.96
C GLN A 275 3.13 2.02 -11.96
N PRO A 276 4.47 2.09 -12.07
CA PRO A 276 5.31 0.90 -12.00
C PRO A 276 5.16 0.13 -10.67
N GLY A 277 5.31 0.79 -9.52
CA GLY A 277 5.15 0.17 -8.20
C GLY A 277 3.71 -0.25 -7.91
N CYS A 278 2.74 0.54 -8.38
CA CYS A 278 1.33 0.14 -8.31
C CYS A 278 1.06 -1.14 -9.11
N ASN A 279 1.56 -1.24 -10.34
CA ASN A 279 1.40 -2.43 -11.16
C ASN A 279 2.18 -3.62 -10.60
N TRP A 280 3.31 -3.40 -9.92
CA TRP A 280 4.02 -4.45 -9.18
C TRP A 280 3.11 -5.12 -8.13
N ARG A 281 2.29 -4.34 -7.41
CA ARG A 281 1.35 -4.86 -6.40
C ARG A 281 0.43 -5.94 -6.98
N TYR A 282 -0.11 -5.72 -8.17
CA TYR A 282 -1.03 -6.68 -8.80
C TYR A 282 -0.33 -7.69 -9.71
N GLY A 283 0.88 -7.38 -10.20
CA GLY A 283 1.66 -8.20 -11.09
C GLY A 283 2.47 -9.27 -10.36
N TRP A 284 3.53 -8.86 -9.66
CA TRP A 284 4.42 -9.77 -8.93
C TRP A 284 3.83 -10.18 -7.59
N PHE A 285 3.30 -9.19 -6.85
CA PHE A 285 2.73 -9.39 -5.51
C PHE A 285 1.28 -9.92 -5.54
N LYS A 286 0.72 -10.13 -6.75
CA LYS A 286 -0.57 -10.79 -6.99
C LYS A 286 -1.76 -10.21 -6.21
N GLY A 287 -1.69 -8.94 -5.82
CA GLY A 287 -2.72 -8.29 -5.01
C GLY A 287 -2.90 -8.94 -3.64
N ALA A 288 -1.85 -9.59 -3.09
CA ALA A 288 -1.92 -10.20 -1.77
C ALA A 288 -2.36 -9.19 -0.72
N ASP A 289 -3.31 -9.59 0.12
CA ASP A 289 -3.83 -8.80 1.22
C ASP A 289 -3.15 -9.26 2.51
N ASN A 290 -2.23 -8.41 2.99
CA ASN A 290 -1.48 -8.59 4.23
C ASN A 290 -0.92 -10.01 4.45
N PRO A 291 -0.06 -10.52 3.54
CA PRO A 291 0.50 -11.85 3.72
C PRO A 291 1.38 -11.91 4.97
N ASN A 292 1.27 -13.04 5.68
CA ASN A 292 2.19 -13.44 6.72
C ASN A 292 3.56 -13.74 6.12
N MET A 293 4.61 -13.60 6.92
CA MET A 293 5.97 -13.89 6.51
C MET A 293 6.85 -14.37 7.67
N ILE A 294 7.99 -14.94 7.29
CA ILE A 294 9.15 -15.11 8.16
C ILE A 294 10.25 -14.18 7.65
N PHE A 295 10.96 -13.51 8.56
CA PHE A 295 11.99 -12.55 8.19
C PHE A 295 13.31 -12.78 8.92
N LYS A 296 14.37 -12.27 8.33
CA LYS A 296 15.73 -12.21 8.90
C LYS A 296 16.51 -11.03 8.30
N GLU A 297 17.44 -10.50 9.06
CA GLU A 297 18.35 -9.47 8.59
C GLU A 297 19.35 -10.02 7.56
N VAL A 298 19.64 -9.19 6.56
CA VAL A 298 20.57 -9.48 5.46
C VAL A 298 21.39 -8.23 5.14
N THR A 299 22.53 -8.42 4.46
CA THR A 299 23.23 -7.30 3.84
C THR A 299 22.34 -6.62 2.81
N CYS A 300 22.43 -5.29 2.71
CA CYS A 300 21.62 -4.57 1.73
C CYS A 300 22.17 -4.75 0.31
N PRO A 301 21.35 -5.22 -0.65
CA PRO A 301 21.71 -5.19 -2.07
C PRO A 301 22.09 -3.78 -2.54
N ALA A 302 23.08 -3.69 -3.42
CA ALA A 302 23.59 -2.41 -3.92
C ALA A 302 22.50 -1.58 -4.63
N GLU A 303 21.55 -2.22 -5.30
CA GLU A 303 20.44 -1.57 -6.00
C GLU A 303 19.47 -0.89 -5.03
N ILE A 304 19.28 -1.46 -3.83
CA ILE A 304 18.44 -0.85 -2.79
C ILE A 304 19.17 0.37 -2.19
N ILE A 305 20.45 0.23 -1.85
CA ILE A 305 21.28 1.33 -1.32
C ILE A 305 21.36 2.48 -2.32
N THR A 306 21.53 2.19 -3.61
CA THR A 306 21.65 3.21 -4.67
C THR A 306 20.42 4.12 -4.74
N ARG A 307 19.22 3.57 -4.49
CA ARG A 307 17.96 4.32 -4.51
C ARG A 307 17.76 5.16 -3.23
N SER A 308 18.05 4.59 -2.07
CA SER A 308 17.83 5.30 -0.80
C SER A 308 18.95 6.26 -0.42
N GLY A 309 20.16 6.05 -0.95
CA GLY A 309 21.38 6.71 -0.49
C GLY A 309 21.77 6.35 0.95
N CYS A 310 21.20 5.28 1.52
CA CYS A 310 21.42 4.90 2.90
C CYS A 310 22.06 3.52 3.03
N SER A 311 23.15 3.44 3.80
CA SER A 311 23.83 2.20 4.14
C SER A 311 24.28 2.25 5.60
N ARG A 312 24.08 1.15 6.33
CA ARG A 312 24.65 0.97 7.66
C ARG A 312 26.16 0.69 7.55
N ARG A 313 26.94 1.19 8.51
CA ARG A 313 28.39 0.95 8.62
C ARG A 313 28.67 -0.33 9.38
#